data_AF-A0A9Q0PXS7-F1
#
_entry.id   AF-A0A9Q0PXS7-F1
#
_cell.length_a   1.000
_cell.length_b   1.000
_cell.length_c   1.000
_cell.angle_alpha   90.00
_cell.angle_beta   90.00
_cell.angle_gamma   90.00
#
_symmetry.space_group_name_H-M   'P 1'
#
loop_
_entity.id
_entity.type
_entity.pdbx_description
1 polymer ?
#
loop_
_entity_poly.entity_id
_entity_poly.type
_entity_poly.pdbx_seq_one_letter_code
_entity_poly.pdbx_strand_id
1 'polypeptide(L)'
;MENTKSDGKEESVVLQIPLGDAAETFNLEKAVCSHGLFMMSPNHWDPLSRTFSRPLRLSLSDSDPQVSTPTTSLFVSISHLPHLPRSLSVRVYGTRRLSPKHQEALVAQVVRMLRLSETDERNAREFRKMAEAAATEENCSWLADFGGRVFRSPTLFEDMVKCILLCNCQ
;
A
#
# COMPACT_ATOMS: atom_id res chain seq x y z
N MET A 1 9.93 -37.90 -24.39
CA MET A 1 9.07 -36.70 -24.53
C MET A 1 9.26 -35.88 -23.27
N GLU A 2 10.22 -34.97 -23.37
CA GLU A 2 10.75 -34.19 -22.26
C GLU A 2 10.14 -32.78 -22.39
N ASN A 3 9.12 -32.48 -21.58
CA ASN A 3 8.58 -31.13 -21.51
C ASN A 3 9.38 -30.36 -20.45
N THR A 4 10.47 -29.75 -20.89
CA THR A 4 11.17 -28.70 -20.16
C THR A 4 10.22 -27.51 -19.99
N LYS A 5 9.58 -27.41 -18.83
CA LYS A 5 9.02 -26.15 -18.34
C LYS A 5 10.19 -25.19 -18.16
N SER A 6 10.35 -24.25 -19.09
CA SER A 6 11.19 -23.09 -18.87
C SER A 6 10.60 -22.27 -17.73
N ASP A 7 11.16 -22.41 -16.54
CA ASP A 7 10.88 -21.56 -15.39
C ASP A 7 11.47 -20.16 -15.69
N GLY A 8 10.73 -19.37 -16.46
CA GLY A 8 11.08 -18.00 -16.77
C GLY A 8 11.00 -17.19 -15.48
N LYS A 9 12.13 -17.08 -14.76
CA LYS A 9 12.26 -16.20 -13.60
C LYS A 9 11.83 -14.80 -14.01
N GLU A 10 10.62 -14.44 -13.62
CA GLU A 10 10.05 -13.12 -13.90
C GLU A 10 10.95 -12.06 -13.24
N GLU A 11 11.46 -11.15 -14.05
CA GLU A 11 12.40 -10.11 -13.59
C GLU A 11 11.73 -9.27 -12.52
N SER A 12 12.24 -9.33 -11.29
CA SER A 12 11.69 -8.57 -10.18
C SER A 12 12.76 -8.07 -9.21
N VAL A 13 12.47 -6.92 -8.60
CA VAL A 13 13.24 -6.30 -7.52
C VAL A 13 12.38 -6.28 -6.27
N VAL A 14 12.98 -6.54 -5.10
CA VAL A 14 12.28 -6.45 -3.81
C VAL A 14 12.85 -5.27 -3.03
N LEU A 15 11.95 -4.38 -2.59
CA LEU A 15 12.24 -3.30 -1.66
C LEU A 15 11.67 -3.66 -0.29
N GLN A 16 12.36 -3.25 0.77
CA GLN A 16 11.84 -3.34 2.13
C GLN A 16 11.51 -1.94 2.63
N ILE A 17 10.28 -1.75 3.11
CA ILE A 17 9.83 -0.50 3.70
C ILE A 17 9.73 -0.70 5.22
N PRO A 18 10.58 -0.05 6.02
CA PRO A 18 10.51 -0.18 7.47
C PRO A 18 9.20 0.42 7.99
N LEU A 19 8.57 -0.27 8.95
CA LEU A 19 7.35 0.18 9.60
C LEU A 19 7.62 1.15 10.77
N GLY A 20 8.87 1.26 11.23
CA GLY A 20 9.22 2.13 12.37
C GLY A 20 8.40 1.79 13.61
N ASP A 21 7.86 2.82 14.26
CA ASP A 21 7.01 2.70 15.46
C ASP A 21 5.70 1.95 15.22
N ALA A 22 5.26 1.86 13.96
CA ALA A 22 4.06 1.11 13.60
C ALA A 22 4.27 -0.41 13.66
N ALA A 23 5.52 -0.89 13.70
CA ALA A 23 5.86 -2.31 13.53
C ALA A 23 5.10 -3.27 14.46
N GLU A 24 4.81 -2.86 15.68
CA GLU A 24 4.13 -3.70 16.68
C GLU A 24 2.63 -3.83 16.46
N THR A 25 2.03 -2.89 15.75
CA THR A 25 0.55 -2.73 15.69
C THR A 25 0.02 -2.72 14.27
N PHE A 26 0.91 -2.59 13.28
CA PHE A 26 0.54 -2.53 11.88
C PHE A 26 0.04 -3.90 11.41
N ASN A 27 -1.11 -3.88 10.75
CA ASN A 27 -1.68 -5.04 10.08
C ASN A 27 -2.04 -4.63 8.64
N LEU A 28 -1.41 -5.28 7.66
CA LEU A 28 -1.58 -4.93 6.25
C LEU A 28 -3.03 -5.13 5.77
N GLU A 29 -3.66 -6.23 6.16
CA GLU A 29 -5.05 -6.54 5.78
C GLU A 29 -6.00 -5.48 6.32
N LYS A 30 -5.90 -5.12 7.61
CA LYS A 30 -6.72 -4.06 8.21
C LYS A 30 -6.47 -2.70 7.55
N ALA A 31 -5.21 -2.39 7.21
CA ALA A 31 -4.84 -1.13 6.57
C ALA A 31 -5.36 -1.04 5.12
N VAL A 32 -5.29 -2.12 4.34
CA VAL A 32 -5.75 -2.17 2.94
C VAL A 32 -7.26 -2.29 2.85
N CYS A 33 -7.83 -3.23 3.60
CA CYS A 33 -9.26 -3.54 3.61
C CYS A 33 -10.04 -2.65 4.59
N SER A 34 -9.49 -1.50 4.97
CA SER A 34 -10.08 -0.58 5.95
C SER A 34 -11.46 -0.06 5.53
N HIS A 35 -11.68 0.07 4.23
CA HIS A 35 -12.94 0.51 3.60
C HIS A 35 -12.92 0.12 2.11
N GLY A 36 -14.03 0.25 1.39
CA GLY A 36 -14.20 -0.30 0.03
C GLY A 36 -13.30 0.24 -1.09
N LEU A 37 -12.41 1.21 -0.83
CA LEU A 37 -11.53 1.80 -1.84
C LEU A 37 -10.53 0.80 -2.45
N PHE A 38 -10.13 -0.24 -1.71
CA PHE A 38 -9.27 -1.31 -2.24
C PHE A 38 -9.98 -2.18 -3.28
N MET A 39 -11.32 -2.18 -3.33
CA MET A 39 -12.09 -2.95 -4.33
C MET A 39 -12.14 -2.23 -5.68
N MET A 40 -11.79 -0.94 -5.72
CA MET A 40 -11.79 -0.17 -6.96
C MET A 40 -10.50 -0.41 -7.74
N SER A 41 -10.65 -0.69 -9.04
CA SER A 41 -9.54 -0.76 -9.99
C SER A 41 -8.54 0.41 -9.80
N PRO A 42 -7.22 0.17 -9.94
CA PRO A 42 -6.56 -1.08 -10.37
C PRO A 42 -6.06 -1.92 -9.19
N ASN A 43 -6.71 -1.81 -8.03
CA ASN A 43 -6.32 -2.51 -6.82
C ASN A 43 -6.76 -3.99 -6.87
N HIS A 44 -5.91 -4.88 -6.34
CA HIS A 44 -6.24 -6.28 -6.12
C HIS A 44 -5.72 -6.72 -4.75
N TRP A 45 -6.61 -7.32 -3.95
CA TRP A 45 -6.27 -7.93 -2.67
C TRP A 45 -6.45 -9.44 -2.78
N ASP A 46 -5.39 -10.20 -2.56
CA ASP A 46 -5.45 -11.66 -2.42
C ASP A 46 -5.58 -12.02 -0.93
N PRO A 47 -6.75 -12.51 -0.48
CA PRO A 47 -6.96 -12.87 0.92
C PRO A 47 -6.19 -14.13 1.34
N LEU A 48 -5.85 -15.03 0.41
CA LEU A 48 -5.12 -16.26 0.72
C LEU A 48 -3.66 -15.96 0.99
N SER A 49 -3.03 -15.15 0.12
CA SER A 49 -1.63 -14.78 0.28
C SER A 49 -1.43 -13.55 1.18
N ARG A 50 -2.51 -12.85 1.54
CA ARG A 50 -2.49 -11.53 2.22
C ARG A 50 -1.60 -10.52 1.51
N THR A 51 -1.75 -10.46 0.18
CA THR A 51 -0.94 -9.60 -0.68
C THR A 51 -1.82 -8.58 -1.37
N PHE A 52 -1.40 -7.32 -1.29
CA PHE A 52 -1.99 -6.25 -2.08
C PHE A 52 -1.17 -6.03 -3.35
N SER A 53 -1.81 -5.94 -4.51
CA SER A 53 -1.13 -5.72 -5.78
C SER A 53 -1.82 -4.68 -6.64
N ARG A 54 -1.03 -3.87 -7.34
CA ARG A 54 -1.51 -2.87 -8.30
C ARG A 54 -0.36 -2.33 -9.16
N PRO A 55 -0.66 -1.65 -10.28
CA PRO A 55 0.31 -0.78 -10.94
C PRO A 55 0.59 0.50 -10.12
N LEU A 56 1.86 0.91 -10.08
CA LEU A 56 2.31 2.22 -9.60
C LEU A 56 3.04 2.97 -10.71
N ARG A 57 2.82 4.29 -10.79
CA ARG A 57 3.40 5.15 -11.83
C ARG A 57 4.69 5.79 -11.34
N LEU A 58 5.69 5.84 -12.21
CA LEU A 58 6.99 6.46 -11.96
C LEU A 58 7.34 7.42 -13.09
N SER A 59 7.90 8.57 -12.74
CA SER A 59 8.47 9.49 -13.74
C SER A 59 9.77 8.92 -14.30
N LEU A 60 9.94 8.99 -15.61
CA LEU A 60 11.15 8.59 -16.33
C LEU A 60 12.16 9.73 -16.48
N SER A 61 11.81 10.97 -16.13
CA SER A 61 12.72 12.11 -16.23
C SER A 61 12.95 12.85 -14.90
N ASP A 62 14.15 13.44 -14.83
CA ASP A 62 14.56 14.39 -13.79
C ASP A 62 14.26 15.85 -14.14
N SER A 63 13.73 16.09 -15.34
CA SER A 63 13.51 17.42 -15.88
C SER A 63 12.23 18.09 -15.40
N ASP A 64 12.27 19.43 -15.53
CA ASP A 64 11.31 20.45 -15.08
C ASP A 64 9.83 20.04 -15.19
N PRO A 65 9.01 20.24 -14.12
CA PRO A 65 7.57 19.95 -14.09
C PRO A 65 6.72 20.61 -15.20
N GLN A 66 7.26 21.55 -16.00
CA GLN A 66 6.54 22.15 -17.13
C GLN A 66 6.52 21.31 -18.42
N VAL A 67 7.36 20.28 -18.56
CA VAL A 67 7.33 19.39 -19.73
C VAL A 67 6.59 18.11 -19.37
N SER A 68 5.78 17.58 -20.30
CA SER A 68 5.15 16.27 -20.18
C SER A 68 6.22 15.20 -19.97
N THR A 69 6.44 14.85 -18.71
CA THR A 69 7.45 13.86 -18.33
C THR A 69 6.96 12.48 -18.74
N PRO A 70 7.77 11.69 -19.46
CA PRO A 70 7.39 10.32 -19.77
C PRO A 70 7.22 9.56 -18.46
N THR A 71 6.15 8.77 -18.34
CA THR A 71 5.91 7.94 -17.16
C THR A 71 5.95 6.48 -17.54
N THR A 72 6.41 5.65 -16.62
CA THR A 72 6.29 4.19 -16.70
C THR A 72 5.36 3.70 -15.60
N SER A 73 4.72 2.57 -15.84
CA SER A 73 3.86 1.89 -14.88
C SER A 73 4.44 0.53 -14.57
N LEU A 74 4.82 0.30 -13.32
CA LEU A 74 5.34 -0.98 -12.86
C LEU A 74 4.29 -1.67 -11.98
N PHE A 75 4.08 -2.96 -12.21
CA PHE A 75 3.24 -3.76 -11.34
C PHE A 75 3.99 -4.03 -10.03
N VAL A 76 3.28 -3.90 -8.90
CA VAL A 76 3.85 -4.15 -7.58
C VAL A 76 2.97 -5.08 -6.76
N SER A 77 3.61 -5.86 -5.89
CA SER A 77 2.97 -6.65 -4.83
C SER A 77 3.54 -6.25 -3.48
N ILE A 78 2.66 -6.02 -2.50
CA ILE A 78 2.97 -5.59 -1.14
C ILE A 78 2.50 -6.70 -0.19
N SER A 79 3.40 -7.16 0.65
CA SER A 79 3.11 -8.21 1.65
C SER A 79 3.81 -7.89 2.97
N HIS A 80 3.19 -8.31 4.07
CA HIS A 80 3.79 -8.24 5.41
C HIS A 80 4.22 -9.64 5.81
N LEU A 81 5.50 -9.92 5.63
CA LEU A 81 6.03 -11.28 5.74
C LEU A 81 6.29 -11.63 7.21
N PRO A 82 5.92 -12.84 7.69
CA PRO A 82 6.12 -13.23 9.09
C PRO A 82 7.58 -13.19 9.57
N HIS A 83 8.54 -13.41 8.66
CA HIS A 83 9.98 -13.37 8.96
C HIS A 83 10.58 -11.96 8.90
N LEU A 84 9.81 -10.94 8.47
CA LEU A 84 10.19 -9.53 8.46
C LEU A 84 9.11 -8.69 9.14
N PRO A 85 8.80 -8.93 10.43
CA PRO A 85 7.64 -8.30 11.09
C PRO A 85 7.74 -6.78 11.18
N ARG A 86 8.96 -6.21 11.13
CA ARG A 86 9.21 -4.76 11.22
C ARG A 86 9.24 -4.05 9.87
N SER A 87 8.98 -4.77 8.76
CA SER A 87 9.07 -4.20 7.41
C SER A 87 7.99 -4.78 6.48
N LEU A 88 7.60 -3.99 5.48
CA LEU A 88 6.81 -4.46 4.35
C LEU A 88 7.73 -4.87 3.20
N SER A 89 7.42 -6.00 2.56
CA SER A 89 8.08 -6.44 1.33
C SER A 89 7.29 -5.93 0.13
N VAL A 90 7.92 -5.08 -0.68
CA VAL A 90 7.38 -4.55 -1.93
C VAL A 90 8.16 -5.17 -3.10
N ARG A 91 7.53 -6.12 -3.78
CA ARG A 91 8.06 -6.72 -5.01
C ARG A 91 7.60 -5.89 -6.21
N VAL A 92 8.54 -5.54 -7.08
CA VAL A 92 8.32 -4.77 -8.31
C VAL A 92 8.67 -5.67 -9.49
N TYR A 93 7.73 -5.86 -10.42
CA TYR A 93 7.89 -6.75 -11.56
C TYR A 93 8.28 -5.99 -12.83
N GLY A 94 8.84 -6.72 -13.80
CA GLY A 94 9.21 -6.18 -15.11
C GLY A 94 10.49 -5.35 -15.10
N THR A 95 11.30 -5.46 -14.05
CA THR A 95 12.61 -4.80 -13.97
C THR A 95 13.59 -5.58 -13.10
N ARG A 96 14.88 -5.49 -13.44
CA ARG A 96 15.99 -6.03 -12.64
C ARG A 96 16.61 -4.99 -11.70
N ARG A 97 16.35 -3.71 -11.92
CA ARG A 97 16.98 -2.60 -11.16
C ARG A 97 16.03 -1.42 -11.05
N LEU A 98 16.10 -0.74 -9.91
CA LEU A 98 15.39 0.52 -9.67
C LEU A 98 16.41 1.60 -9.35
N SER A 99 16.32 2.75 -10.02
CA SER A 99 17.11 3.93 -9.65
C SER A 99 16.74 4.38 -8.23
N PRO A 100 17.65 5.05 -7.48
CA PRO A 100 17.32 5.58 -6.15
C PRO A 100 16.05 6.45 -6.15
N LYS A 101 15.90 7.32 -7.15
CA LYS A 101 14.70 8.16 -7.31
C LYS A 101 13.42 7.35 -7.52
N HIS A 102 13.49 6.26 -8.32
CA HIS A 102 12.34 5.37 -8.50
C HIS A 102 12.00 4.62 -7.21
N GLN A 103 13.00 4.20 -6.44
CA GLN A 103 12.79 3.58 -5.13
C GLN A 103 12.10 4.56 -4.19
N GLU A 104 12.61 5.79 -4.06
CA GLU A 104 12.02 6.84 -3.24
C GLU A 104 10.57 7.14 -3.65
N ALA A 105 10.30 7.25 -4.95
CA ALA A 105 8.95 7.50 -5.46
C ALA A 105 7.99 6.34 -5.21
N LEU A 106 8.45 5.09 -5.30
CA LEU A 106 7.66 3.90 -4.94
C LEU A 106 7.38 3.87 -3.44
N VAL A 107 8.40 4.10 -2.60
CA VAL A 107 8.26 4.17 -1.15
C VAL A 107 7.26 5.24 -0.76
N ALA A 108 7.37 6.46 -1.32
CA ALA A 108 6.45 7.56 -1.05
C ALA A 108 4.99 7.21 -1.41
N GLN A 109 4.76 6.54 -2.54
CA GLN A 109 3.43 6.07 -2.92
C GLN A 109 2.90 5.01 -1.95
N VAL A 110 3.71 4.02 -1.55
CA VAL A 110 3.29 2.99 -0.58
C VAL A 110 3.02 3.58 0.80
N VAL A 111 3.91 4.46 1.28
CA VAL A 111 3.74 5.19 2.55
C VAL A 111 2.44 5.98 2.56
N ARG A 112 2.11 6.66 1.46
CA ARG A 112 0.82 7.35 1.31
C ARG A 112 -0.35 6.38 1.36
N MET A 113 -0.32 5.33 0.54
CA MET A 113 -1.44 4.38 0.41
C MET A 113 -1.79 3.72 1.75
N LEU A 114 -0.76 3.35 2.51
CA LEU A 114 -0.90 2.62 3.78
C LEU A 114 -0.84 3.51 5.02
N ARG A 115 -0.75 4.84 4.84
CA ARG A 115 -0.69 5.83 5.93
C ARG A 115 0.43 5.51 6.92
N LEU A 116 1.67 5.45 6.44
CA LEU A 116 2.85 5.06 7.21
C LEU A 116 3.75 6.22 7.64
N SER A 117 3.31 7.47 7.51
CA SER A 117 4.11 8.60 8.02
C SER A 117 4.10 8.65 9.55
N GLU A 118 5.05 9.37 10.15
CA GLU A 118 5.09 9.58 11.61
C GLU A 118 3.80 10.23 12.13
N THR A 119 3.25 11.18 11.37
CA THR A 119 1.97 11.81 11.69
C THR A 119 0.82 10.81 11.63
N ASP A 120 0.79 9.94 10.62
CA ASP A 120 -0.24 8.90 10.51
C ASP A 120 -0.13 7.88 11.65
N GLU A 121 1.08 7.51 12.07
CA GLU A 121 1.31 6.65 13.23
C GLU A 121 0.82 7.29 14.53
N ARG A 122 1.13 8.58 14.75
CA ARG A 122 0.63 9.32 15.90
C ARG A 122 -0.90 9.32 15.92
N ASN A 123 -1.54 9.60 14.79
CA ASN A 123 -2.99 9.61 14.67
C ASN A 123 -3.60 8.21 14.92
N ALA A 124 -3.00 7.16 14.35
CA ALA A 124 -3.46 5.78 14.55
C ALA A 124 -3.34 5.34 16.02
N ARG A 125 -2.30 5.80 16.72
CA ARG A 125 -2.09 5.55 18.15
C ARG A 125 -3.13 6.25 19.02
N GLU A 126 -3.39 7.53 18.76
CA GLU A 126 -4.43 8.27 19.49
C GLU A 126 -5.82 7.69 19.22
N PHE A 127 -6.13 7.32 17.98
CA PHE A 127 -7.36 6.62 17.66
C PHE A 127 -7.52 5.32 18.47
N ARG A 128 -6.47 4.48 18.53
CA ARG A 128 -6.52 3.22 19.28
C ARG A 128 -6.77 3.43 20.77
N LYS A 129 -6.13 4.42 21.39
CA LYS A 129 -6.40 4.79 22.80
C LYS A 129 -7.87 5.16 23.02
N MET A 130 -8.44 5.98 22.13
CA MET A 130 -9.86 6.36 22.20
C MET A 130 -10.78 5.16 21.97
N ALA A 131 -10.42 4.28 21.03
CA ALA A 131 -11.17 3.07 20.72
C ALA A 131 -11.18 2.07 21.88
N GLU A 132 -10.07 1.90 22.57
CA GLU A 132 -9.94 1.04 23.75
C GLU A 132 -10.79 1.56 24.93
N ALA A 133 -10.78 2.88 25.16
CA ALA A 133 -11.63 3.52 26.16
C ALA A 133 -13.12 3.30 25.84
N ALA A 134 -13.54 3.59 24.60
CA ALA A 134 -14.92 3.41 24.16
C ALA A 134 -15.37 1.94 24.15
N ALA A 135 -14.49 0.98 23.82
CA ALA A 135 -14.81 -0.43 23.85
C ALA A 135 -15.14 -0.93 25.27
N THR A 136 -14.51 -0.33 26.29
CA THR A 136 -14.73 -0.67 27.71
C THR A 136 -16.02 -0.07 28.25
N GLU A 137 -16.38 1.14 27.80
CA GLU A 137 -17.53 1.90 28.32
C GLU A 137 -18.84 1.64 27.55
N GLU A 138 -18.77 1.39 26.24
CA GLU A 138 -19.94 1.42 25.34
C GLU A 138 -20.18 0.10 24.58
N ASN A 139 -19.47 -0.99 24.91
CA ASN A 139 -19.51 -2.26 24.15
C ASN A 139 -19.20 -2.10 22.65
N CYS A 140 -18.43 -1.07 22.27
CA CYS A 140 -18.03 -0.78 20.89
C CYS A 140 -16.78 -1.55 20.45
N SER A 141 -16.78 -2.89 20.60
CA SER A 141 -15.61 -3.73 20.28
C SER A 141 -15.14 -3.63 18.83
N TRP A 142 -16.06 -3.37 17.90
CA TRP A 142 -15.77 -3.18 16.47
C TRP A 142 -14.84 -1.99 16.20
N LEU A 143 -14.78 -1.00 17.09
CA LEU A 143 -13.88 0.16 16.95
C LEU A 143 -12.41 -0.24 17.11
N ALA A 144 -12.13 -1.17 18.03
CA ALA A 144 -10.79 -1.70 18.27
C ALA A 144 -10.30 -2.53 17.06
N ASP A 145 -11.21 -3.14 16.31
CA ASP A 145 -10.87 -3.95 15.15
C ASP A 145 -10.41 -3.14 13.93
N PHE A 146 -10.77 -1.86 13.82
CA PHE A 146 -10.45 -1.02 12.65
C PHE A 146 -8.95 -0.74 12.47
N GLY A 147 -8.15 -0.74 13.54
CA GLY A 147 -6.70 -0.49 13.46
C GLY A 147 -6.29 0.95 13.14
N GLY A 148 -7.25 1.86 12.93
CA GLY A 148 -7.03 3.32 12.90
C GLY A 148 -6.40 3.87 11.62
N ARG A 149 -6.26 3.07 10.55
CA ARG A 149 -5.70 3.51 9.26
C ARG A 149 -6.72 3.42 8.15
N VAL A 150 -6.77 4.46 7.32
CA VAL A 150 -7.63 4.52 6.14
C VAL A 150 -6.76 4.41 4.89
N PHE A 151 -6.95 3.33 4.13
CA PHE A 151 -6.29 3.13 2.84
C PHE A 151 -6.47 4.36 1.93
N ARG A 152 -5.46 4.69 1.12
CA ARG A 152 -5.54 5.77 0.12
C ARG A 152 -5.03 5.30 -1.22
N SER A 153 -5.41 6.01 -2.27
CA SER A 153 -4.78 5.88 -3.58
C SER A 153 -3.36 6.48 -3.55
N PRO A 154 -2.44 6.03 -4.43
CA PRO A 154 -1.06 6.52 -4.47
C PRO A 154 -0.96 8.00 -4.87
N THR A 155 -2.03 8.61 -5.38
CA THR A 155 -2.09 10.03 -5.72
C THR A 155 -3.39 10.66 -5.23
N LEU A 156 -3.38 11.98 -5.02
CA LEU A 156 -4.60 12.74 -4.72
C LEU A 156 -5.58 12.72 -5.90
N PHE A 157 -5.08 12.77 -7.13
CA PHE A 157 -5.91 12.70 -8.32
C PHE A 157 -6.75 11.42 -8.36
N GLU A 158 -6.13 10.26 -8.10
CA GLU A 158 -6.86 8.98 -8.06
C GLU A 158 -7.87 8.95 -6.91
N ASP A 159 -7.53 9.49 -5.73
CA ASP A 159 -8.51 9.64 -4.64
C ASP A 159 -9.72 10.48 -5.07
N MET A 160 -9.51 11.62 -5.72
CA MET A 160 -10.60 12.49 -6.17
C MET A 160 -11.49 11.80 -7.19
N VAL A 161 -10.89 11.14 -8.20
CA VAL A 161 -11.65 10.39 -9.21
C VAL A 161 -12.46 9.27 -8.55
N LYS A 162 -11.85 8.50 -7.64
CA LYS A 162 -12.56 7.43 -6.92
C LYS A 162 -13.68 7.97 -6.02
N CYS A 163 -13.46 9.08 -5.31
CA CYS A 163 -14.51 9.73 -4.53
C CYS A 163 -15.68 10.18 -5.42
N ILE A 164 -15.40 10.82 -6.56
CA ILE A 164 -16.44 11.24 -7.50
C ILE A 164 -17.22 10.04 -8.04
N LEU A 165 -16.54 8.94 -8.34
CA LEU A 165 -17.18 7.73 -8.86
C LEU A 165 -17.96 6.95 -7.79
N LEU A 166 -17.58 7.05 -6.50
CA LEU A 166 -18.35 6.46 -5.40
C LEU A 166 -19.57 7.30 -5.04
N CYS A 167 -19.49 8.62 -5.21
CA CYS A 167 -20.64 9.49 -5.11
C CYS A 167 -21.51 9.31 -6.37
N ASN A 168 -22.77 8.91 -6.20
CA ASN A 168 -23.77 8.73 -7.28
C ASN A 168 -23.79 7.36 -7.98
N CYS A 169 -23.15 6.32 -7.45
CA CYS A 169 -23.56 4.95 -7.78
C CYS A 169 -24.79 4.58 -6.94
N GLN A 170 -25.96 4.55 -7.58
CA GLN A 170 -27.21 4.00 -7.02
C GLN A 170 -27.35 2.53 -7.39
#